data_AF-A0A6L5EPM4-F1
#
_entry.id   AF-A0A6L5EPM4-F1
#
_cell.length_a   1.000
_cell.length_b   1.000
_cell.length_c   1.000
_cell.angle_alpha   90.00
_cell.angle_beta   90.00
_cell.angle_gamma   90.00
#
_symmetry.space_group_name_H-M   'P 1'
#
loop_
_entity.id
_entity.type
_entity.pdbx_description
1 polymer ?
#
loop_
_entity_poly.entity_id
_entity_poly.type
_entity_poly.pdbx_seq_one_letter_code
_entity_poly.pdbx_strand_id
1 'polypeptide(L)' 'MTTTDTNYTVVSRHNTSEGVVLWVRCSRCAALRMHLLPAIGGDVALTAGHHEDTCPTCGE' A
#
# COMPACT_ATOMS: atom_id res chain seq x y z
N MET A 1 16.45 -12.75 7.31
CA MET A 1 15.78 -12.27 6.07
C MET A 1 14.31 -12.15 6.42
N THR A 2 13.88 -10.96 6.80
CA THR A 2 12.52 -10.71 7.29
C THR A 2 11.61 -10.67 6.06
N THR A 3 10.98 -11.80 5.73
CA THR A 3 9.94 -11.84 4.71
C THR A 3 8.75 -11.11 5.30
N THR A 4 8.54 -9.86 4.89
CA THR A 4 7.32 -9.12 5.17
C THR A 4 6.16 -9.92 4.60
N ASP A 5 5.44 -10.67 5.45
CA ASP A 5 4.17 -11.29 5.07
C ASP A 5 3.16 -10.15 4.94
N THR A 6 3.01 -9.69 3.71
CA THR A 6 2.18 -8.54 3.43
C THR A 6 0.72 -8.99 3.48
N ASN A 7 -0.06 -8.56 4.47
CA ASN A 7 -1.47 -8.96 4.71
C ASN A 7 -2.47 -8.49 3.62
N TYR A 8 -1.99 -8.23 2.41
CA TYR A 8 -2.79 -7.78 1.28
C TYR A 8 -2.41 -8.47 -0.03
N THR A 9 -3.38 -8.57 -0.92
CA THR A 9 -3.19 -9.00 -2.31
C THR A 9 -3.12 -7.79 -3.23
N VAL A 10 -2.06 -7.67 -4.03
CA VAL A 10 -1.95 -6.63 -5.06
C VAL A 10 -2.88 -6.99 -6.23
N VAL A 11 -3.81 -6.09 -6.55
CA VAL A 11 -4.77 -6.25 -7.66
C VAL A 11 -4.43 -5.36 -8.86
N SER A 12 -3.71 -4.26 -8.65
CA SER A 12 -3.17 -3.45 -9.75
C SER A 12 -1.88 -2.74 -9.35
N ARG A 13 -1.04 -2.45 -10.34
CA ARG A 13 0.21 -1.71 -10.17
C ARG A 13 0.38 -0.73 -11.32
N HIS A 14 0.57 0.54 -11.00
CA HIS A 14 0.79 1.62 -11.95
C HIS A 14 2.10 2.34 -11.63
N ASN A 15 2.97 2.49 -12.63
CA ASN A 15 4.14 3.34 -12.52
C ASN A 15 3.75 4.77 -12.92
N THR A 16 4.07 5.74 -12.08
CA THR A 16 3.88 7.17 -12.33
C THR A 16 5.24 7.88 -12.23
N SER A 17 5.30 9.15 -12.65
CA SER A 17 6.48 9.99 -12.45
C SER A 17 6.84 10.21 -10.98
N GLU A 18 5.87 10.02 -10.07
CA GLU A 18 6.01 10.24 -8.63
C GLU A 18 6.41 8.95 -7.87
N GLY A 19 6.17 7.78 -8.47
CA GLY A 19 6.42 6.49 -7.83
C GLY A 19 5.59 5.36 -8.39
N VAL A 20 5.43 4.29 -7.61
CA VAL A 20 4.57 3.15 -7.94
C VAL A 20 3.32 3.21 -7.09
N VAL A 21 2.16 3.29 -7.73
CA VAL A 21 0.87 3.15 -7.10
C VAL A 21 0.45 1.69 -7.14
N LEU A 22 0.23 1.09 -5.97
CA LEU A 22 -0.33 -0.24 -5.81
C LEU A 22 -1.76 -0.14 -5.35
N TRP A 23 -2.66 -0.83 -6.05
CA TRP A 23 -3.98 -1.13 -5.53
C TRP A 23 -3.96 -2.50 -4.90
N VAL A 24 -4.37 -2.58 -3.65
CA VAL A 24 -4.30 -3.80 -2.86
C VAL A 24 -5.64 -4.08 -2.20
N ARG A 25 -5.94 -5.36 -1.96
CA ARG A 25 -7.08 -5.78 -1.15
C ARG A 25 -6.59 -6.43 0.12
N CYS A 26 -7.17 -6.04 1.25
CA CYS A 26 -6.93 -6.75 2.51
C CYS A 26 -7.30 -8.23 2.36
N SER A 27 -6.42 -9.12 2.78
CA SER A 27 -6.65 -10.57 2.67
C SER A 27 -7.80 -11.04 3.57
N ARG A 28 -8.19 -10.28 4.60
CA ARG A 28 -9.27 -10.64 5.54
C ARG A 28 -10.64 -10.08 5.16
N CYS A 29 -10.73 -8.78 4.86
CA CYS A 29 -12.02 -8.12 4.58
C CYS A 29 -12.22 -7.73 3.10
N ALA A 30 -11.25 -8.03 2.23
CA ALA A 30 -11.26 -7.67 0.81
C ALA A 30 -11.38 -6.17 0.50
N ALA A 31 -11.25 -5.29 1.52
CA ALA A 31 -11.30 -3.85 1.34
C ALA A 31 -10.17 -3.36 0.44
N LEU A 32 -10.52 -2.49 -0.52
CA LEU A 32 -9.59 -1.95 -1.49
C LEU A 32 -8.82 -0.76 -0.91
N ARG A 33 -7.51 -0.72 -1.16
CA ARG A 33 -6.59 0.32 -0.72
C ARG A 33 -5.61 0.72 -1.80
N MET A 34 -5.11 1.95 -1.67
CA MET A 34 -4.01 2.47 -2.46
C MET A 34 -2.76 2.58 -1.58
N HIS A 35 -1.63 2.06 -2.05
CA HIS A 35 -0.31 2.31 -1.48
C HIS A 35 0.54 3.05 -2.52
N LEU A 36 1.20 4.14 -2.13
CA LEU A 36 2.19 4.82 -2.97
C LEU A 36 3.59 4.49 -2.48
N LEU A 37 4.41 3.95 -3.36
CA LEU A 37 5.85 3.74 -3.17
C LEU A 37 6.61 4.84 -3.94
N PRO A 38 7.09 5.90 -3.29
CA PRO A 38 7.73 7.03 -3.97
C PRO A 38 9.04 6.62 -4.68
N ALA A 39 9.33 7.24 -5.83
CA ALA A 39 10.41 6.80 -6.72
C ALA A 39 11.82 6.95 -6.12
N ILE A 40 12.17 8.05 -5.44
CA ILE A 40 13.42 8.27 -4.66
C ILE A 40 13.46 9.73 -4.17
N GLY A 41 13.88 9.97 -2.91
CA GLY A 41 14.39 11.28 -2.45
C GLY A 41 13.46 12.18 -1.64
N GLY A 42 12.29 11.71 -1.22
CA GLY A 42 11.47 12.42 -0.24
C GLY A 42 11.02 11.43 0.82
N ASP A 43 11.44 11.65 2.07
CA ASP A 43 11.07 10.91 3.29
C ASP A 43 9.57 10.97 3.64
N VAL A 44 8.72 11.18 2.64
CA VAL A 44 7.29 11.32 2.78
C VAL A 44 6.69 10.39 1.75
N ALA A 45 6.30 9.20 2.20
CA ALA A 45 5.27 8.43 1.51
C ALA A 45 4.06 9.37 1.39
N LEU A 46 3.91 10.02 0.23
CA LEU A 46 2.78 10.92 -0.05
C LEU A 46 1.55 10.05 -0.26
N THR A 47 1.07 9.49 0.84
CA THR A 47 -0.07 8.61 0.83
C THR A 47 -1.31 9.50 0.80
N ALA A 48 -2.03 9.49 -0.31
CA ALA A 48 -3.45 9.79 -0.26
C ALA A 48 -4.12 8.63 0.52
N GLY A 49 -4.13 8.78 1.84
CA GLY A 49 -4.56 7.74 2.79
C GLY A 49 -3.37 7.16 3.55
N HIS A 50 -3.04 7.77 4.69
CA HIS A 50 -2.38 7.19 5.88
C HIS A 50 -1.63 5.85 5.67
N HIS A 51 -0.30 5.86 5.87
CA HIS A 51 0.55 4.67 5.94
C HIS A 51 0.22 3.88 7.22
N GLU A 52 -0.96 3.27 7.24
CA GLU A 52 -1.36 2.37 8.30
C GLU A 52 -0.89 0.98 7.88
N ASP A 53 0.02 0.39 8.65
CA ASP A 53 0.31 -1.04 8.58
C ASP A 53 -0.97 -1.87 8.80
N THR A 54 -1.94 -1.25 9.48
CA THR A 54 -3.24 -1.80 9.84
C THR A 54 -4.33 -1.39 8.84
N CYS A 55 -5.25 -2.30 8.63
CA CYS A 55 -6.36 -2.20 7.73
C CYS A 55 -7.47 -1.31 8.31
N PRO A 56 -7.67 -0.03 7.92
CA PRO A 56 -8.69 0.86 8.49
C PRO A 56 -10.13 0.33 8.46
N THR A 57 -10.41 -0.66 7.61
CA THR A 57 -11.76 -1.24 7.50
C THR A 57 -12.02 -2.32 8.56
N CYS A 58 -11.01 -3.10 8.97
CA CYS A 58 -11.20 -4.19 9.94
C CYS A 58 -10.17 -4.25 11.08
N GLY A 59 -9.24 -3.29 11.15
CA GLY A 59 -8.26 -3.16 12.23
C GLY A 59 -7.11 -4.16 12.22
N GLU A 60 -6.78 -4.72 11.05
CA GLU A 60 -5.74 -5.76 10.86
C GLU A 60 -4.41 -5.23 10.34
#